data_AF-A0A968MEE3-F1
#
_entry.id   AF-A0A968MEE3-F1
#
_cell.length_a   1.000
_cell.length_b   1.000
_cell.length_c   1.000
_cell.angle_alpha   90.00
_cell.angle_beta   90.00
_cell.angle_gamma   90.00
#
_symmetry.space_group_name_H-M   'P 1'
#
loop_
_entity.id
_entity.type
_entity.pdbx_description
1 polymer ?
#
loop_
_entity_poly.entity_id
_entity_poly.type
_entity_poly.pdbx_seq_one_letter_code
_entity_poly.pdbx_strand_id
1 'polypeptide(L)'
;MRKGIEEKRITLDYTAAKDENLLEPLQFRLFITPGAYDKLAFTFNNMTYSDANFEYKSADFRPGDEFIAYADSVATYLSLNPDKHLTIIGHTDSIGSDAYNNPLGLERAENARKYFLEKLEVKNPITVQTMGKRRPVAPNSTRKGKDNPEGRQKNRRVNFIIE
;
A
#
# COMPACT_ATOMS: atom_id res chain seq x y z
N MET A 1 -9.99 10.92 -14.43
CA MET A 1 -9.14 9.90 -15.07
C MET A 1 -10.06 8.88 -15.72
N ARG A 2 -10.07 8.79 -17.07
CA ARG A 2 -10.86 7.77 -17.78
C ARG A 2 -10.19 6.42 -17.54
N LYS A 3 -10.84 5.49 -16.83
CA LYS A 3 -10.43 4.09 -16.77
C LYS A 3 -10.74 3.46 -18.12
N GLY A 4 -9.73 2.94 -18.82
CA GLY A 4 -9.87 2.29 -20.12
C GLY A 4 -8.54 2.15 -20.87
N ILE A 5 -8.47 1.19 -21.79
CA ILE A 5 -7.34 1.06 -22.73
C ILE A 5 -7.45 2.21 -23.73
N GLU A 6 -6.34 2.95 -23.96
CA GLU A 6 -6.32 4.02 -24.96
C GLU A 6 -6.64 3.47 -26.35
N GLU A 7 -7.58 4.09 -27.08
CA GLU A 7 -8.06 3.61 -28.39
C GLU A 7 -6.93 3.36 -29.40
N LYS A 8 -5.86 4.17 -29.38
CA LYS A 8 -4.68 3.97 -30.23
C LYS A 8 -3.90 2.67 -29.97
N ARG A 9 -4.21 1.95 -28.89
CA ARG A 9 -3.64 0.63 -28.56
C ARG A 9 -4.51 -0.53 -29.07
N ILE A 10 -5.62 -0.21 -29.74
CA ILE A 10 -6.51 -1.18 -30.38
C ILE A 10 -6.50 -0.86 -31.86
N THR A 11 -5.92 -1.74 -32.67
CA THR A 11 -6.07 -1.67 -34.13
C THR A 11 -7.16 -2.65 -34.51
N LEU A 12 -8.29 -2.14 -34.97
CA LEU A 12 -9.33 -2.95 -35.61
C LEU A 12 -8.97 -3.03 -37.10
N ASP A 13 -8.75 -4.23 -37.61
CA ASP A 13 -8.58 -4.44 -39.04
C ASP A 13 -9.97 -4.38 -39.69
N TYR A 14 -10.25 -3.27 -40.37
CA TYR A 14 -11.54 -3.03 -41.04
C TYR A 14 -11.56 -3.57 -42.46
N THR A 15 -10.76 -4.59 -42.79
CA THR A 15 -11.02 -5.36 -44.02
C THR A 15 -12.40 -6.00 -43.86
N ALA A 16 -13.41 -5.32 -44.40
CA ALA A 16 -14.78 -5.80 -44.44
C ALA A 16 -14.75 -7.19 -45.08
N ALA A 17 -15.19 -8.20 -44.33
CA ALA A 17 -15.51 -9.48 -44.91
C ALA A 17 -16.55 -9.19 -46.02
N LYS A 18 -16.21 -9.50 -47.27
CA LYS A 18 -17.08 -9.25 -48.43
C LYS A 18 -18.33 -10.12 -48.46
N ASP A 19 -18.53 -10.95 -47.44
CA ASP A 19 -19.58 -11.97 -47.40
C ASP A 19 -20.41 -11.78 -46.13
N GLU A 20 -21.73 -11.72 -46.29
CA GLU A 20 -22.71 -11.54 -45.22
C GLU A 20 -22.83 -12.78 -44.32
N ASN A 21 -22.24 -13.91 -44.76
CA ASN A 21 -22.17 -15.14 -43.99
C ASN A 21 -20.75 -15.40 -43.49
N LEU A 22 -20.53 -15.21 -42.19
CA LEU A 22 -19.31 -15.65 -41.50
C LEU A 22 -19.28 -17.19 -41.45
N LEU A 23 -18.76 -17.83 -42.49
CA LEU A 23 -18.57 -19.29 -42.56
C LEU A 23 -17.52 -19.81 -41.55
N GLU A 24 -16.67 -18.92 -41.04
CA GLU A 24 -15.67 -19.23 -40.02
C GLU A 24 -15.83 -18.28 -38.80
N PRO A 25 -15.63 -18.78 -37.57
CA PRO A 25 -15.70 -17.93 -36.38
C PRO A 25 -14.58 -16.89 -36.39
N LEU A 26 -14.94 -15.65 -36.06
CA LEU A 26 -13.99 -14.54 -35.90
C LEU A 26 -12.88 -14.92 -34.92
N GLN A 27 -11.64 -15.00 -35.41
CA GLN A 27 -10.46 -15.22 -34.57
C GLN A 27 -9.84 -13.88 -34.17
N PHE A 28 -9.92 -13.56 -32.88
CA PHE A 28 -9.19 -12.43 -32.30
C PHE A 28 -7.79 -12.89 -31.91
N ARG A 29 -6.75 -12.29 -32.52
CA ARG A 29 -5.36 -12.48 -32.11
C ARG A 29 -4.87 -11.24 -31.39
N LEU A 30 -4.59 -11.38 -30.10
CA LEU A 30 -3.96 -10.32 -29.31
C LEU A 30 -2.46 -10.37 -29.58
N PHE A 31 -1.92 -9.34 -30.24
CA PHE A 31 -0.47 -9.20 -30.38
C PHE A 31 0.07 -8.49 -29.14
N ILE A 32 0.64 -9.27 -28.23
CA ILE A 32 1.37 -8.73 -27.07
C ILE A 32 2.80 -8.50 -27.52
N THR A 33 3.25 -7.25 -27.56
CA THR A 33 4.65 -6.91 -27.86
C THR A 33 5.52 -7.25 -26.64
N PRO A 34 6.55 -8.10 -26.77
CA PRO A 34 7.53 -8.31 -25.70
C PRO A 34 8.14 -6.97 -25.29
N GLY A 35 8.10 -6.65 -23.99
CA GLY A 35 8.57 -5.38 -23.44
C GLY A 35 7.52 -4.26 -23.31
N ALA A 36 6.28 -4.45 -23.80
CA ALA A 36 5.19 -3.50 -23.55
C ALA A 36 4.78 -3.41 -22.07
N TYR A 37 5.21 -4.36 -21.24
CA TYR A 37 5.04 -4.36 -19.78
C TYR A 37 6.29 -3.91 -19.02
N ASP A 38 7.43 -3.68 -19.68
CA ASP A 38 8.69 -3.27 -19.02
C ASP A 38 8.58 -1.89 -18.34
N LYS A 39 7.48 -1.18 -18.63
CA LYS A 39 7.11 0.07 -17.96
C LYS A 39 5.64 0.05 -17.55
N LEU A 40 5.18 -0.99 -16.88
CA LEU A 40 4.11 -0.77 -15.90
C LEU A 40 4.70 0.17 -14.85
N ALA A 41 4.54 1.46 -15.10
CA ALA A 41 4.84 2.51 -14.13
C ALA A 41 3.83 2.37 -13.00
N PHE A 42 4.11 1.47 -12.07
CA PHE A 42 3.45 1.43 -10.79
C PHE A 42 3.85 2.72 -10.07
N THR A 43 2.98 3.73 -10.11
CA THR A 43 3.11 4.87 -9.20
C THR A 43 2.66 4.39 -7.83
N PHE A 44 3.61 4.21 -6.93
CA PHE A 44 3.34 3.86 -5.56
C PHE A 44 3.09 5.14 -4.74
N ASN A 45 1.93 5.25 -4.12
CA ASN A 45 1.66 6.33 -3.18
C ASN A 45 1.94 5.83 -1.76
N ASN A 46 2.76 6.58 -1.02
CA ASN A 46 3.01 6.29 0.40
C ASN A 46 1.68 6.17 1.15
N MET A 47 1.51 5.07 1.89
CA MET A 47 0.26 4.74 2.55
C MET A 47 0.35 4.99 4.04
N THR A 48 -0.75 5.45 4.63
CA THR A 48 -0.91 5.60 6.07
C THR A 48 -2.00 4.65 6.53
N TYR A 49 -1.67 3.69 7.38
CA TYR A 49 -2.64 2.73 7.92
C TYR A 49 -2.90 2.99 9.40
N SER A 50 -4.12 3.39 9.75
CA SER A 50 -4.53 3.59 11.16
C SER A 50 -4.90 2.28 11.86
N ASP A 51 -4.94 2.31 13.20
CA ASP A 51 -5.19 1.23 14.19
C ASP A 51 -6.43 0.31 13.99
N ALA A 52 -7.05 0.25 12.81
CA ALA A 52 -8.02 -0.80 12.50
C ALA A 52 -7.41 -2.22 12.50
N ASN A 53 -6.08 -2.35 12.60
CA ASN A 53 -5.32 -3.61 12.54
C ASN A 53 -4.48 -3.93 13.80
N PHE A 54 -4.56 -3.12 14.86
CA PHE A 54 -3.85 -3.34 16.13
C PHE A 54 -4.83 -3.17 17.29
N GLU A 55 -4.88 -4.14 18.21
CA GLU A 55 -5.68 -3.98 19.44
C GLU A 55 -5.15 -2.84 20.33
N TYR A 56 -6.04 -2.24 21.15
CA TYR A 56 -5.66 -1.16 22.07
C TYR A 56 -4.52 -1.60 23.00
N LYS A 57 -3.40 -0.87 22.98
CA LYS A 57 -2.13 -1.20 23.68
C LYS A 57 -1.45 -2.51 23.26
N SER A 58 -1.84 -3.07 22.11
CA SER A 58 -1.19 -4.25 21.55
C SER A 58 -0.30 -3.88 20.39
N ALA A 59 0.74 -4.68 20.21
CA ALA A 59 1.54 -4.72 19.00
C ALA A 59 1.15 -5.91 18.10
N ASP A 60 0.21 -6.77 18.54
CA ASP A 60 -0.27 -7.90 17.74
C ASP A 60 -0.89 -7.38 16.44
N PHE A 61 -0.29 -7.76 15.31
CA PHE A 61 -0.60 -7.21 14.00
C PHE A 61 -1.52 -8.17 13.27
N ARG A 62 -2.80 -7.80 13.17
CA ARG A 62 -3.84 -8.56 12.47
C ARG A 62 -4.38 -7.71 11.34
N PRO A 63 -3.72 -7.70 10.17
CA PRO A 63 -4.15 -6.86 9.07
C PRO A 63 -5.47 -7.34 8.47
N GLY A 64 -6.41 -6.41 8.24
CA GLY A 64 -7.58 -6.67 7.40
C GLY A 64 -7.25 -6.74 5.90
N ASP A 65 -8.23 -7.18 5.11
CA ASP A 65 -8.07 -7.46 3.67
C ASP A 65 -7.48 -6.31 2.85
N GLU A 66 -7.89 -5.08 3.15
CA GLU A 66 -7.37 -3.87 2.49
C GLU A 66 -5.85 -3.71 2.69
N PHE A 67 -5.31 -4.05 3.87
CA PHE A 67 -3.87 -4.02 4.12
C PHE A 67 -3.17 -5.15 3.39
N ILE A 68 -3.77 -6.34 3.37
CA ILE A 68 -3.20 -7.51 2.69
C ILE A 68 -3.01 -7.19 1.21
N ALA A 69 -4.05 -6.70 0.53
CA ALA A 69 -3.98 -6.31 -0.88
C ALA A 69 -2.95 -5.20 -1.15
N TYR A 70 -2.82 -4.25 -0.22
CA TYR A 70 -1.79 -3.23 -0.27
C TYR A 70 -0.37 -3.82 -0.14
N ALA A 71 -0.16 -4.69 0.84
CA ALA A 71 1.13 -5.30 1.12
C ALA A 71 1.59 -6.21 -0.03
N ASP A 72 0.66 -6.95 -0.66
CA ASP A 72 0.94 -7.74 -1.87
C ASP A 72 1.40 -6.85 -3.04
N SER A 73 0.80 -5.67 -3.17
CA SER A 73 1.19 -4.69 -4.18
C SER A 73 2.58 -4.12 -3.91
N VAL A 74 2.93 -3.84 -2.64
CA VAL A 74 4.28 -3.43 -2.22
C VAL A 74 5.30 -4.52 -2.53
N ALA A 75 5.04 -5.77 -2.15
CA ALA A 75 5.97 -6.88 -2.35
C ALA A 75 6.25 -7.11 -3.84
N THR A 76 5.19 -7.07 -4.66
CA THR A 76 5.31 -7.14 -6.12
C THR A 76 6.14 -5.98 -6.68
N TYR A 77 5.90 -4.76 -6.21
CA TYR A 77 6.67 -3.60 -6.66
C TYR A 77 8.15 -3.73 -6.31
N LEU A 78 8.46 -4.12 -5.08
CA LEU A 78 9.83 -4.25 -4.58
C LEU A 78 10.61 -5.36 -5.32
N SER A 79 9.97 -6.49 -5.63
CA SER A 79 10.61 -7.57 -6.40
C SER A 79 10.99 -7.15 -7.82
N LEU A 80 10.21 -6.25 -8.43
CA LEU A 80 10.48 -5.68 -9.75
C LEU A 80 11.52 -4.54 -9.70
N ASN A 81 11.80 -3.96 -8.53
CA ASN A 81 12.71 -2.82 -8.36
C ASN A 81 13.74 -3.12 -7.25
N PRO A 82 14.78 -3.93 -7.51
CA PRO A 82 15.73 -4.38 -6.48
C PRO A 82 16.56 -3.25 -5.83
N ASP A 83 16.65 -2.08 -6.47
CA ASP A 83 17.30 -0.88 -5.95
C ASP A 83 16.45 -0.12 -4.93
N LYS A 84 15.16 -0.46 -4.81
CA LYS A 84 14.21 0.18 -3.90
C LYS A 84 14.19 -0.50 -2.55
N HIS A 85 13.88 0.28 -1.53
CA HIS A 85 13.69 -0.21 -0.16
C HIS A 85 12.41 0.36 0.47
N LEU A 86 11.97 -0.31 1.54
CA LEU A 86 10.76 0.05 2.28
C LEU A 86 11.13 0.64 3.63
N THR A 87 10.68 1.84 3.93
CA THR A 87 10.74 2.45 5.25
C THR A 87 9.36 2.40 5.92
N ILE A 88 9.32 1.82 7.12
CA ILE A 88 8.10 1.65 7.93
C ILE A 88 8.22 2.53 9.17
N ILE A 89 7.29 3.47 9.35
CA ILE A 89 7.33 4.44 10.45
C ILE A 89 6.11 4.27 11.34
N GLY A 90 6.34 3.92 12.61
CA GLY A 90 5.27 3.78 13.59
C GLY A 90 4.95 5.07 14.34
N HIS A 91 3.67 5.24 14.65
CA HIS A 91 3.12 6.38 15.38
C HIS A 91 2.16 5.92 16.48
N THR A 92 2.03 6.75 17.52
CA THR A 92 1.15 6.54 18.66
C THR A 92 0.19 7.72 18.83
N ASP A 93 -0.79 7.57 19.72
CA ASP A 93 -1.57 8.71 20.19
C ASP A 93 -0.82 9.50 21.28
N SER A 94 -1.45 10.56 21.80
CA SER A 94 -0.83 11.43 22.79
C SER A 94 -0.78 10.88 24.21
N ILE A 95 -1.39 9.74 24.51
CA ILE A 95 -1.50 9.21 25.88
C ILE A 95 -0.15 8.60 26.29
N GLY A 96 0.33 8.94 27.48
CA GLY A 96 1.60 8.45 28.02
C GLY A 96 2.82 9.32 27.65
N SER A 97 3.97 8.96 28.22
CA SER A 97 5.24 9.68 28.02
C SER A 97 5.89 9.33 26.67
N ASP A 98 6.89 10.10 26.25
CA ASP A 98 7.69 9.75 25.06
C ASP A 98 8.51 8.47 25.28
N ALA A 99 8.98 8.24 26.52
CA ALA A 99 9.66 7.01 26.91
C ALA A 99 8.77 5.76 26.74
N TYR A 100 7.45 5.92 26.84
CA TYR A 100 6.48 4.86 26.56
C TYR A 100 6.11 4.76 25.07
N ASN A 101 5.84 5.91 24.43
CA ASN A 101 5.33 5.95 23.06
C ASN A 101 6.38 5.66 22.00
N ASN A 102 7.66 5.97 22.24
CA ASN A 102 8.72 5.69 21.28
C ASN A 102 8.90 4.18 21.06
N PRO A 103 9.12 3.35 22.11
CA PRO A 103 9.17 1.90 21.95
C PRO A 103 7.90 1.31 21.33
N LEU A 104 6.72 1.74 21.77
CA LEU A 104 5.44 1.24 21.24
C LEU A 104 5.30 1.51 19.73
N GLY A 105 5.64 2.72 19.28
CA GLY A 105 5.65 3.04 17.85
C GLY A 105 6.64 2.17 17.08
N LEU A 106 7.82 1.92 17.63
CA LEU A 106 8.83 1.08 17.00
C LEU A 106 8.37 -0.38 16.89
N GLU A 107 7.79 -0.92 17.96
CA GLU A 107 7.27 -2.28 18.02
C GLU A 107 6.17 -2.51 16.97
N ARG A 108 5.27 -1.54 16.79
CA ARG A 108 4.24 -1.59 15.73
C ARG A 108 4.84 -1.64 14.34
N ALA A 109 5.87 -0.84 14.08
CA ALA A 109 6.56 -0.84 12.80
C ALA A 109 7.34 -2.15 12.58
N GLU A 110 7.94 -2.73 13.62
CA GLU A 110 8.60 -4.03 13.53
C GLU A 110 7.62 -5.18 13.26
N ASN A 111 6.43 -5.18 13.88
CA ASN A 111 5.45 -6.21 13.60
C ASN A 111 4.86 -6.09 12.19
N ALA A 112 4.68 -4.88 11.68
CA ALA A 112 4.38 -4.67 10.26
C ALA A 112 5.53 -5.17 9.36
N ARG A 113 6.79 -4.92 9.70
CA ARG A 113 7.96 -5.44 8.98
C ARG A 113 7.99 -6.96 8.93
N LYS A 114 7.73 -7.63 10.06
CA LYS A 114 7.67 -9.11 10.11
C LYS A 114 6.67 -9.67 9.12
N TYR A 115 5.52 -9.02 8.93
CA TYR A 115 4.56 -9.44 7.91
C TYR A 115 5.19 -9.46 6.50
N PHE A 116 5.90 -8.41 6.11
CA PHE A 116 6.59 -8.36 4.80
C PHE A 116 7.69 -9.43 4.66
N LEU A 117 8.44 -9.69 5.74
CA LEU A 117 9.54 -10.66 5.71
C LEU A 117 9.07 -12.11 5.75
N GLU A 118 8.09 -12.42 6.60
CA GLU A 118 7.68 -13.79 6.91
C GLU A 118 6.51 -14.28 6.06
N LYS A 119 5.58 -13.38 5.67
CA LYS A 119 4.40 -13.74 4.87
C LYS A 119 4.60 -13.49 3.40
N LEU A 120 5.29 -12.41 3.05
CA LEU A 120 5.50 -12.00 1.65
C LEU A 120 6.93 -12.26 1.15
N GLU A 121 7.81 -12.74 2.04
CA GLU A 121 9.21 -13.10 1.73
C GLU A 121 10.01 -11.99 1.02
N VAL A 122 9.68 -10.72 1.28
CA VAL A 122 10.33 -9.56 0.66
C VAL A 122 11.83 -9.60 0.92
N LYS A 123 12.64 -9.48 -0.14
CA LYS A 123 14.12 -9.53 -0.08
C LYS A 123 14.75 -8.15 -0.03
N ASN A 124 14.04 -7.12 -0.49
CA ASN A 124 14.51 -5.74 -0.45
C ASN A 124 14.75 -5.27 1.00
N PRO A 125 15.67 -4.32 1.22
CA PRO A 125 15.87 -3.77 2.56
C PRO A 125 14.58 -3.18 3.12
N ILE A 126 14.32 -3.44 4.40
CA ILE A 126 13.20 -2.85 5.14
C ILE A 126 13.75 -2.17 6.38
N THR A 127 13.57 -0.85 6.47
CA THR A 127 13.99 -0.01 7.60
C THR A 127 12.79 0.33 8.48
N VAL A 128 12.97 0.32 9.80
CA VAL A 128 11.92 0.61 10.78
C VAL A 128 12.30 1.86 11.58
N GLN A 129 11.35 2.77 11.74
CA GLN A 129 11.51 3.99 12.54
C GLN A 129 10.26 4.26 13.39
N THR A 130 10.38 5.16 14.37
CA THR A 130 9.28 5.62 15.20
C THR A 130 9.26 7.14 15.30
N MET A 131 8.08 7.71 15.13
CA MET A 131 7.83 9.12 15.44
C MET A 131 7.09 9.30 16.77
N GLY A 132 6.77 8.19 17.45
CA GLY A 132 5.92 8.19 18.64
C GLY A 132 4.68 9.07 18.43
N LYS A 133 4.43 9.97 19.38
CA LYS A 133 3.32 10.93 19.33
C LYS A 133 3.65 12.28 18.66
N ARG A 134 4.87 12.46 18.12
CA ARG A 134 5.38 13.77 17.65
C ARG A 134 4.77 14.25 16.34
N ARG A 135 4.14 13.36 15.56
CA ARG A 135 3.58 13.66 14.23
C ARG A 135 2.11 13.24 14.15
N PRO A 136 1.19 13.91 14.87
CA PRO A 136 -0.23 13.64 14.78
C PRO A 136 -0.78 14.08 13.41
N VAL A 137 -1.68 13.27 12.85
CA VAL A 137 -2.46 13.56 11.63
C VAL A 137 -3.88 14.03 11.96
N ALA A 138 -4.31 13.86 13.21
CA ALA A 138 -5.57 14.37 13.72
C ALA A 138 -5.40 14.93 15.15
N PRO A 139 -6.25 15.87 15.60
CA PRO A 139 -6.19 16.38 16.96
C PRO A 139 -6.46 15.28 18.00
N ASN A 140 -5.57 15.09 18.98
CA ASN A 140 -5.81 14.14 20.09
C ASN A 140 -6.83 14.64 21.12
N SER A 141 -7.15 15.94 21.08
CA SER A 141 -8.17 16.60 21.89
C SER A 141 -9.09 17.46 21.03
N THR A 142 -10.31 17.67 21.52
CA THR A 142 -11.29 18.60 20.95
C THR A 142 -10.84 20.05 21.17
N ARG A 143 -11.46 20.99 20.46
CA ARG A 143 -11.21 22.44 20.64
C ARG A 143 -11.42 22.93 22.09
N LYS A 144 -12.24 22.23 22.87
CA LYS A 144 -12.51 22.53 24.29
C LYS A 144 -11.54 21.82 25.25
N GLY A 145 -10.47 21.22 24.75
CA GLY A 145 -9.48 20.49 25.55
C GLY A 145 -9.93 19.11 26.03
N LYS A 146 -11.16 18.67 25.72
CA LYS A 146 -11.63 17.31 26.04
C LYS A 146 -10.95 16.28 25.17
N ASP A 147 -10.84 15.06 25.68
CA ASP A 147 -10.33 13.90 24.97
C ASP A 147 -11.01 13.69 23.59
N ASN A 148 -10.24 13.36 22.54
CA ASN A 148 -10.76 13.06 21.19
C ASN A 148 -10.37 11.64 20.74
N PRO A 149 -11.17 10.60 21.07
CA PRO A 149 -10.87 9.21 20.73
C PRO A 149 -10.68 8.95 19.24
N GLU A 150 -11.51 9.59 18.39
CA GLU A 150 -11.43 9.43 16.94
C GLU A 150 -10.10 9.95 16.38
N GLY A 151 -9.66 11.12 16.86
CA GLY A 151 -8.37 11.68 16.47
C GLY A 151 -7.19 10.84 16.96
N ARG A 152 -7.27 10.30 18.17
CA ARG A 152 -6.25 9.37 18.70
C ARG A 152 -6.17 8.10 17.86
N GLN A 153 -7.29 7.49 17.50
CA GLN A 153 -7.34 6.31 16.62
C GLN A 153 -6.63 6.57 15.30
N LYS A 154 -6.82 7.76 14.69
CA LYS A 154 -6.12 8.14 13.45
C LYS A 154 -4.61 8.32 13.64
N ASN A 155 -4.17 8.74 14.83
CA ASN A 155 -2.75 8.95 15.13
C ASN A 155 -1.99 7.66 15.44
N ARG A 156 -2.67 6.65 15.98
CA ARG A 156 -2.14 5.30 16.13
C ARG A 156 -2.13 4.63 14.76
N ARG A 157 -0.97 4.64 14.11
CA ARG A 157 -0.86 4.28 12.69
C ARG A 157 0.57 3.87 12.35
N VAL A 158 0.71 3.24 11.20
CA VAL A 158 2.00 2.95 10.56
C VAL A 158 2.00 3.54 9.16
N ASN A 159 3.10 4.22 8.82
CA ASN A 159 3.34 4.77 7.50
C ASN A 159 4.33 3.88 6.75
N PHE A 160 4.07 3.69 5.46
CA PHE A 160 4.91 2.88 4.57
C PHE A 160 5.39 3.77 3.43
N ILE A 161 6.70 3.85 3.28
CA ILE A 161 7.38 4.75 2.34
C ILE A 161 8.31 3.90 1.50
N ILE A 162 8.16 3.93 0.18
CA ILE A 162 9.11 3.32 -0.73
C ILE A 162 10.10 4.39 -1.17
N GLU A 163 11.39 4.08 -1.11
CA GLU A 163 12.50 4.99 -1.42
C GLU A 163 13.34 4.42 -2.58
#